data_AF-A0A831T2J3-F1
#
_entry.id   AF-A0A831T2J3-F1
#
_cell.length_a   1.000
_cell.length_b   1.000
_cell.length_c   1.000
_cell.angle_alpha   90.00
_cell.angle_beta   90.00
_cell.angle_gamma   90.00
#
_symmetry.space_group_name_H-M   'P 1'
#
loop_
_entity.id
_entity.type
_entity.pdbx_description
1 polymer ?
#
loop_
_entity_poly.entity_id
_entity_poly.type
_entity_poly.pdbx_seq_one_letter_code
_entity_poly.pdbx_strand_id
1 'polypeptide(L)'
;MCALLSGLDEEAFRRGTSVYLSERAIPMLPEALSNEICSLNPRVDRLTMSVIMDLDRAGRVVDYKLAPSVIRSRERMTYTKVNDILTNLDGETAQAYSHIKELRLQMHELTLILIK
;
A
#
# COMPACT_ATOMS: atom_id res chain seq x y z
N MET A 1 -21.18 -10.16 -14.71
CA MET A 1 -22.23 -9.22 -15.20
C MET A 1 -23.21 -8.86 -14.05
N CYS A 2 -22.72 -8.55 -12.84
CA CYS A 2 -23.60 -8.28 -11.68
C CYS A 2 -22.95 -7.34 -10.62
N ALA A 3 -22.12 -6.39 -11.04
CA ALA A 3 -21.55 -5.38 -10.13
C ALA A 3 -22.14 -3.97 -10.33
N LEU A 4 -22.75 -3.70 -11.50
CA LEU A 4 -23.25 -2.37 -11.91
C LEU A 4 -24.63 -1.99 -11.33
N LEU A 5 -25.09 -2.63 -10.24
CA LEU A 5 -26.48 -2.49 -9.76
C LEU A 5 -26.62 -2.25 -8.25
N SER A 6 -25.53 -2.03 -7.52
CA SER A 6 -25.64 -1.65 -6.12
C SER A 6 -25.62 -0.12 -6.00
N GLY A 7 -26.41 0.45 -5.09
CA GLY A 7 -26.39 1.90 -4.83
C GLY A 7 -25.00 2.41 -4.39
N LEU A 8 -24.15 1.53 -3.87
CA LEU A 8 -22.75 1.83 -3.60
C LEU A 8 -21.93 2.05 -4.89
N ASP A 9 -22.12 1.18 -5.89
CA ASP A 9 -21.43 1.26 -7.17
C ASP A 9 -21.86 2.49 -7.96
N GLU A 10 -23.17 2.78 -8.00
CA GLU A 10 -23.72 3.98 -8.63
C GLU A 10 -23.16 5.26 -8.00
N GLU A 11 -23.09 5.33 -6.66
CA GLU A 11 -22.56 6.50 -5.96
C GLU A 11 -21.04 6.63 -6.14
N ALA A 12 -20.30 5.52 -6.11
CA ALA A 12 -18.87 5.52 -6.38
C ALA A 12 -18.58 5.99 -7.81
N PHE A 13 -19.34 5.49 -8.80
CA PHE A 13 -19.25 5.92 -10.20
C PHE A 13 -19.57 7.41 -10.36
N ARG A 14 -20.63 7.90 -9.71
CA ARG A 14 -21.02 9.31 -9.74
C ARG A 14 -19.97 10.23 -9.11
N ARG A 15 -19.31 9.80 -8.04
CA ARG A 15 -18.22 10.56 -7.40
C ARG A 15 -16.92 10.49 -8.20
N GLY A 16 -16.62 9.35 -8.82
CA GLY A 16 -15.43 9.09 -9.63
C GLY A 16 -14.13 8.97 -8.85
N THR A 17 -13.87 9.87 -7.90
CA THR A 17 -12.68 9.88 -7.04
C THR A 17 -12.99 10.50 -5.68
N SER A 18 -12.14 10.20 -4.69
CA SER A 18 -12.08 10.99 -3.46
C SER A 18 -11.51 12.37 -3.77
N VAL A 19 -12.06 13.42 -3.16
CA VAL A 19 -11.59 14.80 -3.30
C VAL A 19 -10.94 15.25 -2.00
N TYR A 20 -9.68 15.67 -2.07
CA TYR A 20 -8.92 16.14 -0.92
C TYR A 20 -8.86 17.66 -0.94
N LEU A 21 -9.58 18.30 -0.01
CA LEU A 21 -9.52 19.74 0.25
C LEU A 21 -8.51 20.00 1.37
N SER A 22 -8.15 21.27 1.59
CA SER A 22 -7.19 21.68 2.62
C SER A 22 -7.54 21.18 4.02
N GLU A 23 -8.82 21.18 4.39
CA GLU A 23 -9.28 20.85 5.75
C GLU A 23 -9.99 19.50 5.85
N ARG A 24 -10.36 18.87 4.71
CA ARG A 24 -11.13 17.62 4.73
C ARG A 24 -11.00 16.82 3.45
N ALA A 25 -11.20 15.51 3.57
CA ALA A 25 -11.47 14.65 2.44
C ALA A 25 -12.98 14.48 2.23
N ILE A 26 -13.41 14.45 0.97
CA ILE A 26 -14.73 14.00 0.54
C ILE A 26 -14.51 12.61 -0.07
N PRO A 27 -14.83 11.52 0.64
CA PRO A 27 -14.44 10.19 0.19
C PRO A 27 -15.36 9.69 -0.94
N MET A 28 -14.80 8.93 -1.87
CA MET A 28 -15.58 8.24 -2.92
C MET A 28 -16.50 7.17 -2.34
N LEU A 29 -16.03 6.47 -1.30
CA LEU A 29 -16.75 5.39 -0.64
C LEU A 29 -17.14 5.82 0.79
N PRO A 30 -18.15 5.19 1.41
CA PRO A 30 -18.41 5.33 2.82
C PRO A 30 -17.18 5.01 3.67
N GLU A 31 -16.97 5.74 4.77
CA GLU A 31 -15.79 5.59 5.63
C GLU A 31 -15.65 4.17 6.22
N ALA A 32 -16.77 3.52 6.53
CA ALA A 32 -16.79 2.13 6.99
C ALA A 32 -16.19 1.15 5.95
N LEU A 33 -16.21 1.49 4.67
CA LEU A 33 -15.52 0.73 3.64
C LEU A 33 -14.09 1.24 3.45
N SER A 34 -13.89 2.53 3.23
CA SER A 34 -12.56 3.06 2.88
C SER A 34 -11.53 2.94 4.00
N ASN A 35 -11.92 3.22 5.25
CA ASN A 35 -11.00 3.34 6.38
C ASN A 35 -10.89 2.05 7.18
N GLU A 36 -11.91 1.20 7.14
CA GLU A 36 -11.96 -0.04 7.93
C GLU A 36 -11.73 -1.29 7.06
N ILE A 37 -12.70 -1.62 6.20
CA ILE A 37 -12.73 -2.91 5.50
C ILE A 37 -11.72 -2.97 4.35
N CYS A 38 -11.67 -1.93 3.52
CA CYS A 38 -10.77 -1.85 2.36
C CYS A 38 -9.38 -1.30 2.73
N SER A 39 -9.23 -0.61 3.87
CA SER A 39 -7.92 -0.17 4.36
C SER A 39 -7.07 -1.37 4.78
N LEU A 40 -5.80 -1.36 4.40
CA LEU A 40 -4.82 -2.39 4.76
C LEU A 40 -4.28 -2.19 6.18
N ASN A 41 -5.20 -2.12 7.15
CA ASN A 41 -4.88 -1.91 8.56
C ASN A 41 -3.91 -2.99 9.07
N PRO A 42 -2.91 -2.63 9.88
CA PRO A 42 -1.87 -3.56 10.30
C PRO A 42 -2.43 -4.63 11.23
N ARG A 43 -1.80 -5.80 11.22
CA ARG A 43 -2.08 -6.94 12.11
C ARG A 43 -3.50 -7.51 11.99
N VAL A 44 -4.19 -7.28 10.89
CA VAL A 44 -5.49 -7.88 10.58
C VAL A 44 -5.47 -8.43 9.15
N ASP A 45 -6.17 -9.53 8.93
CA ASP A 45 -6.26 -10.15 7.60
C ASP A 45 -7.12 -9.27 6.68
N ARG A 46 -6.68 -9.13 5.43
CA ARG A 46 -7.31 -8.29 4.41
C ARG A 46 -7.33 -8.98 3.06
N LEU A 47 -8.47 -8.90 2.39
CA LEU A 47 -8.62 -9.34 1.01
C LEU A 47 -7.98 -8.31 0.08
N THR A 48 -7.18 -8.77 -0.86
CA THR A 48 -6.49 -7.92 -1.82
C THR A 48 -6.52 -8.51 -3.22
N MET A 49 -6.40 -7.65 -4.23
CA MET A 49 -5.94 -8.06 -5.55
C MET A 49 -4.45 -7.76 -5.60
N SER A 50 -3.61 -8.79 -5.68
CA SER A 50 -2.16 -8.65 -5.70
C SER A 50 -1.60 -8.72 -7.11
N VAL A 51 -0.56 -7.93 -7.36
CA VAL A 51 0.35 -8.08 -8.50
C VAL A 51 1.67 -8.58 -7.97
N ILE A 52 2.05 -9.79 -8.35
CA ILE A 52 3.33 -10.41 -7.97
C ILE A 52 4.21 -10.35 -9.22
N MET A 53 5.38 -9.71 -9.12
CA MET A 53 6.23 -9.39 -10.28
C MET A 53 7.64 -9.92 -10.06
N ASP A 54 8.21 -10.50 -11.11
CA ASP A 54 9.63 -10.80 -11.20
C ASP A 54 10.34 -9.71 -12.01
N LEU A 55 11.44 -9.20 -11.46
CA LEU A 55 12.21 -8.10 -12.02
C LEU A 55 13.62 -8.60 -12.35
N ASP A 56 14.16 -8.18 -13.50
CA ASP A 56 15.58 -8.36 -13.78
C ASP A 56 16.45 -7.35 -13.03
N ARG A 57 17.78 -7.47 -13.14
CA ARG A 57 18.74 -6.57 -12.48
C ARG A 57 18.68 -5.12 -12.95
N ALA A 58 18.04 -4.86 -14.08
CA ALA A 58 17.81 -3.52 -14.61
C ALA A 58 16.45 -2.94 -14.18
N GLY A 59 15.68 -3.67 -13.35
CA GLY A 59 14.36 -3.24 -12.89
C GLY A 59 13.25 -3.46 -13.92
N ARG A 60 13.50 -4.23 -14.98
CA ARG A 60 12.47 -4.55 -15.99
C ARG A 60 11.64 -5.73 -15.52
N VAL A 61 10.33 -5.61 -15.65
CA VAL A 61 9.39 -6.71 -15.36
C VAL A 61 9.58 -7.81 -16.41
N VAL A 62 9.95 -9.01 -15.95
CA VAL A 62 10.13 -10.18 -16.82
C VAL A 62 8.97 -11.17 -16.71
N ASP A 63 8.26 -11.18 -15.58
CA ASP A 63 7.02 -11.94 -15.39
C ASP A 63 6.12 -11.22 -14.38
N TYR A 64 4.81 -11.47 -14.46
CA TYR A 64 3.86 -11.01 -13.46
C TYR A 64 2.61 -11.90 -13.37
N LYS A 65 2.03 -11.93 -12.18
CA LYS A 65 0.77 -12.61 -11.90
C LYS A 65 -0.19 -11.70 -11.14
N LEU A 66 -1.43 -11.63 -11.63
CA LEU A 66 -2.57 -11.04 -10.93
C LEU A 66 -3.33 -12.14 -10.20
N ALA A 67 -3.59 -11.96 -8.91
CA ALA A 67 -4.35 -12.93 -8.13
C ALA A 67 -5.11 -12.30 -6.96
N PRO A 68 -6.37 -12.72 -6.70
CA PRO A 68 -6.99 -12.54 -5.40
C PRO A 68 -6.14 -13.19 -4.31
N SER A 69 -5.96 -12.50 -3.20
CA SER A 69 -5.06 -12.92 -2.12
C SER A 69 -5.58 -12.45 -0.76
N VAL A 70 -4.99 -13.00 0.31
CA VAL A 70 -5.17 -12.55 1.68
C VAL A 70 -3.80 -12.10 2.21
N ILE A 71 -3.73 -10.90 2.75
CA ILE A 71 -2.52 -10.38 3.40
C ILE A 71 -2.78 -10.00 4.86
N ARG A 72 -1.72 -9.92 5.64
CA ARG A 72 -1.72 -9.33 6.99
C ARG A 72 -0.57 -8.36 7.11
N SER A 73 -0.84 -7.06 6.92
CA SER A 73 0.21 -6.02 6.97
C SER A 73 0.91 -6.04 8.33
N ARG A 74 2.25 -6.06 8.35
CA ARG A 74 3.02 -6.14 9.61
C ARG A 74 2.95 -4.83 10.39
N GLU A 75 3.10 -3.70 9.70
CA GLU A 75 3.21 -2.39 10.33
C GLU A 75 2.53 -1.29 9.50
N ARG A 76 2.03 -0.26 10.20
CA ARG A 76 1.63 1.01 9.59
C ARG A 76 2.79 2.00 9.74
N MET A 77 3.40 2.34 8.63
CA MET A 77 4.54 3.26 8.59
C MET A 77 4.14 4.64 8.08
N THR A 78 4.94 5.65 8.42
CA THR A 78 4.86 7.00 7.86
C THR A 78 6.14 7.32 7.10
N TYR A 79 6.07 8.23 6.13
CA TYR A 79 7.26 8.67 5.38
C TYR A 79 8.37 9.18 6.30
N THR A 80 8.02 9.91 7.36
CA THR A 80 8.97 10.39 8.37
C THR A 80 9.76 9.24 9.00
N LYS A 81 9.08 8.18 9.45
CA LYS A 81 9.73 7.02 10.05
C LYS A 81 10.60 6.26 9.05
N VAL A 82 10.11 6.08 7.83
CA VAL A 82 10.87 5.39 6.78
C VAL A 82 12.13 6.18 6.43
N ASN A 83 12.01 7.50 6.26
CA ASN A 83 13.15 8.37 5.98
C ASN A 83 14.18 8.32 7.10
N ASP A 84 13.74 8.46 8.36
CA ASP A 84 14.63 8.39 9.53
C ASP A 84 15.42 7.07 9.57
N ILE A 85 14.74 5.94 9.34
CA ILE A 85 15.39 4.62 9.25
C ILE A 85 16.42 4.54 8.12
N LEU A 86 16.14 5.14 6.95
CA LEU A 86 17.05 5.10 5.80
C LEU A 86 18.25 6.03 6.00
N THR A 87 18.09 7.15 6.72
CA THR A 87 19.19 8.10 7.01
C THR A 87 20.03 7.71 8.22
N ASN A 88 19.46 6.95 9.17
CA ASN A 88 20.14 6.53 10.39
C ASN A 88 19.86 5.04 10.67
N LEU A 89 20.62 4.16 9.99
CA LEU A 89 20.41 2.71 10.00
C LEU A 89 20.57 2.05 11.37
N ASP A 90 21.31 2.69 12.28
CA ASP A 90 21.58 2.22 13.65
C ASP A 90 20.83 3.04 14.71
N GLY A 91 19.98 3.98 14.28
CA GLY A 91 19.18 4.82 15.17
C GLY A 91 18.06 4.07 15.88
N GLU A 92 17.47 4.72 16.89
CA GLU A 92 16.40 4.14 17.72
C GLU A 92 15.22 3.64 16.89
N THR A 93 14.78 4.41 15.90
CA THR A 93 13.69 4.01 14.99
C THR A 93 14.07 2.77 14.19
N ALA A 94 15.29 2.67 13.67
CA ALA A 94 15.74 1.50 12.92
C ALA A 94 15.81 0.24 13.78
N GLN A 95 16.22 0.39 15.05
CA GLN A 95 16.25 -0.70 16.04
C GLN A 95 14.83 -1.15 16.41
N ALA A 96 13.90 -0.22 16.62
CA ALA A 96 12.49 -0.51 16.92
C ALA A 96 11.80 -1.31 15.80
N TYR A 97 12.21 -1.09 14.54
CA TYR A 97 11.70 -1.81 13.36
C TYR A 97 12.67 -2.86 12.82
N SER A 98 13.53 -3.43 13.67
CA SER A 98 14.52 -4.46 13.30
C SER A 98 13.91 -5.70 12.64
N HIS A 99 12.68 -6.07 13.00
CA HIS A 99 11.96 -7.22 12.45
C HIS A 99 11.57 -7.09 10.95
N ILE A 100 11.71 -5.90 10.36
CA ILE A 100 11.54 -5.66 8.91
C ILE A 100 12.84 -5.16 8.24
N LYS A 101 14.01 -5.30 8.89
CA LYS A 101 15.29 -4.78 8.42
C LYS A 101 15.64 -5.23 6.99
N GLU A 102 15.46 -6.51 6.68
CA GLU A 102 15.79 -7.03 5.35
C GLU A 102 14.88 -6.43 4.27
N LEU A 103 13.57 -6.46 4.51
CA LEU A 103 12.57 -5.95 3.58
C LEU A 103 12.82 -4.47 3.22
N ARG A 104 13.12 -3.62 4.20
CA ARG A 104 13.37 -2.20 3.93
C ARG A 104 14.63 -1.95 3.10
N LEU A 105 15.67 -2.77 3.27
CA LEU A 105 16.91 -2.64 2.50
C LEU A 105 16.67 -3.05 1.04
N GLN A 106 15.99 -4.18 0.83
CA GLN A 106 15.60 -4.65 -0.50
C GLN A 106 14.70 -3.65 -1.23
N MET A 107 13.71 -3.06 -0.53
CA MET A 107 12.84 -2.03 -1.12
C MET A 107 13.61 -0.74 -1.49
N HIS A 108 14.58 -0.33 -0.67
CA HIS A 108 15.41 0.83 -0.95
C HIS A 108 16.33 0.60 -2.16
N GLU A 109 17.00 -0.56 -2.21
CA GLU A 109 17.80 -0.97 -3.36
C GLU A 109 16.96 -0.98 -4.64
N LEU A 110 15.78 -1.59 -4.60
CA LEU A 110 14.88 -1.63 -5.75
C LEU A 110 14.48 -0.22 -6.21
N THR A 111 14.22 0.69 -5.27
CA THR A 111 13.90 2.10 -5.60
C THR A 111 15.05 2.76 -6.37
N LEU A 112 16.31 2.52 -5.98
CA LEU A 112 17.49 3.06 -6.66
C LEU A 112 17.70 2.48 -8.07
N ILE A 113 17.17 1.28 -8.33
CA ILE A 113 17.17 0.68 -9.67
C ILE A 113 16.08 1.32 -10.53
N LEU A 114 14.88 1.50 -10.00
CA LEU A 114 13.69 1.94 -10.75
C LEU A 114 13.64 3.44 -11.08
N ILE A 115 14.36 4.29 -10.33
CA ILE A 115 14.38 5.75 -10.55
C ILE A 115 15.38 6.18 -11.65
N LYS A 116 16.24 5.28 -12.11
CA LYS A 116 17.18 5.53 -13.22
C LYS A 116 16.48 5.54 -14.57
#